data_AF-A0A6A4VC11-F1
#
_entry.id   AF-A0A6A4VC11-F1
#
_cell.length_a   1.000
_cell.length_b   1.000
_cell.length_c   1.000
_cell.angle_alpha   90.00
_cell.angle_beta   90.00
_cell.angle_gamma   90.00
#
_symmetry.space_group_name_H-M   'P 1'
#
loop_
_entity.id
_entity.type
_entity.pdbx_description
1 polymer ?
#
loop_
_entity_poly.entity_id
_entity_poly.type
_entity_poly.pdbx_seq_one_letter_code
_entity_poly.pdbx_strand_id
1 'polypeptide(L)'
;MTETRQLYASFDPARYHREYYSEVDPEVQFFLQQLHQTFAEGLTDCPGREVLDIGCGPTITAVLSASRWADTITMADLVPANREAVMEWLKEWEDQLDWSPHLKYVAALEGGGVTPSQLADRIRRKVNRVLPADVLQEEPLGAAVPNRHVVMQSV
;
A
#
# COMPACT_ATOMS: atom_id res chain seq x y z
N MET A 1 -6.01 4.85 24.44
CA MET A 1 -5.68 3.62 23.69
C MET A 1 -6.91 2.75 23.39
N THR A 2 -7.88 2.60 24.31
CA THR A 2 -9.10 1.78 24.07
C THR A 2 -10.04 2.37 23.01
N GLU A 3 -10.16 3.70 22.92
CA GLU A 3 -11.09 4.37 21.99
C GLU A 3 -10.76 4.15 20.51
N THR A 4 -9.48 4.26 20.10
CA THR A 4 -9.11 4.08 18.69
C THR A 4 -9.37 2.65 18.22
N ARG A 5 -9.00 1.65 19.01
CA ARG A 5 -9.29 0.24 18.67
C ARG A 5 -10.78 -0.06 18.66
N GLN A 6 -11.57 0.59 19.51
CA GLN A 6 -13.03 0.47 19.49
C GLN A 6 -13.65 1.14 18.26
N LEU A 7 -13.14 2.30 17.85
CA LEU A 7 -13.61 2.99 16.63
C LEU A 7 -13.41 2.12 15.38
N TYR A 8 -12.26 1.46 15.26
CA TYR A 8 -11.94 0.61 14.12
C TYR A 8 -12.37 -0.86 14.27
N ALA A 9 -13.01 -1.23 15.39
CA ALA A 9 -13.43 -2.62 15.63
C ALA A 9 -14.45 -3.12 14.60
N SER A 10 -15.24 -2.22 14.03
CA SER A 10 -16.25 -2.50 13.00
C SER A 10 -15.87 -1.97 11.62
N PHE A 11 -14.57 -1.73 11.37
CA PHE A 11 -14.11 -1.29 10.05
C PHE A 11 -14.32 -2.40 9.01
N ASP A 12 -14.87 -2.04 7.85
CA ASP A 12 -15.15 -2.95 6.74
C ASP A 12 -14.30 -2.57 5.50
N PRO A 13 -13.26 -3.37 5.18
CA PRO A 13 -12.42 -3.18 4.01
C PRO A 13 -13.17 -3.07 2.68
N ALA A 14 -14.18 -3.91 2.47
CA ALA A 14 -14.90 -3.99 1.21
C ALA A 14 -15.86 -2.81 1.04
N ARG A 15 -16.46 -2.33 2.13
CA ARG A 15 -17.23 -1.09 2.12
C ARG A 15 -16.33 0.11 1.82
N TYR A 16 -15.20 0.22 2.51
CA TYR A 16 -14.24 1.30 2.30
C TYR A 16 -13.72 1.34 0.86
N HIS A 17 -13.31 0.19 0.32
CA HIS A 17 -12.89 0.08 -1.09
C HIS A 17 -13.99 0.53 -2.05
N ARG A 18 -15.23 0.07 -1.85
CA ARG A 18 -16.35 0.45 -2.73
C ARG A 18 -16.62 1.95 -2.73
N GLU A 19 -16.54 2.57 -1.56
CA GLU A 19 -16.88 3.99 -1.36
C GLU A 19 -15.79 4.94 -1.87
N TYR A 20 -14.51 4.57 -1.74
CA TYR A 20 -13.39 5.47 -2.04
C TYR A 20 -12.45 5.01 -3.17
N TYR A 21 -12.49 3.73 -3.56
CA TYR A 21 -11.51 3.12 -4.48
C TYR A 21 -12.15 2.21 -5.53
N SER A 22 -13.46 2.29 -5.75
CA SER A 22 -14.12 1.56 -6.84
C SER A 22 -13.72 2.10 -8.21
N GLU A 23 -13.32 3.37 -8.27
CA GLU A 23 -12.78 4.03 -9.46
C GLU A 23 -11.56 4.91 -9.11
N VAL A 24 -10.93 5.45 -10.15
CA VAL A 24 -9.78 6.37 -10.02
C VAL A 24 -10.29 7.78 -10.34
N ASP A 25 -10.97 8.37 -9.36
CA ASP A 25 -11.51 9.73 -9.45
C ASP A 25 -10.41 10.82 -9.43
N PRO A 26 -10.72 12.11 -9.64
CA PRO A 26 -9.70 13.16 -9.68
C PRO A 26 -8.85 13.29 -8.41
N GLU A 27 -9.40 12.98 -7.24
CA GLU A 27 -8.68 13.02 -5.96
C GLU A 27 -7.69 11.86 -5.88
N VAL A 28 -8.14 10.64 -6.17
CA VAL A 28 -7.28 9.45 -6.24
C VAL A 28 -6.18 9.63 -7.30
N GLN A 29 -6.51 10.21 -8.46
CA GLN A 29 -5.54 10.52 -9.51
C GLN A 29 -4.43 11.44 -9.01
N PHE A 30 -4.80 12.51 -8.30
CA PHE A 30 -3.84 13.43 -7.71
C PHE A 30 -2.86 12.69 -6.80
N PHE A 31 -3.36 11.87 -5.87
CA PHE A 31 -2.48 11.09 -4.97
C PHE A 31 -1.57 10.12 -5.73
N LEU A 32 -2.10 9.36 -6.70
CA LEU A 32 -1.31 8.43 -7.50
C LEU A 32 -0.21 9.15 -8.31
N GLN A 33 -0.49 10.33 -8.85
CA GLN A 33 0.49 11.15 -9.56
C GLN A 33 1.58 11.68 -8.62
N GLN A 34 1.21 12.18 -7.44
CA GLN A 34 2.19 12.69 -6.46
C GLN A 34 3.13 11.59 -5.97
N LEU A 35 2.60 10.40 -5.69
CA LEU A 35 3.41 9.22 -5.35
C LEU A 35 4.33 8.84 -6.50
N HIS A 36 3.80 8.81 -7.73
CA HIS A 36 4.58 8.48 -8.91
C HIS A 36 5.76 9.43 -9.09
N GLN A 37 5.52 10.74 -9.05
CA GLN A 37 6.57 11.77 -9.14
C GLN A 37 7.61 11.60 -8.03
N THR A 38 7.17 11.37 -6.80
CA THR A 38 8.06 11.16 -5.65
C THR A 38 9.01 9.99 -5.86
N PHE A 39 8.51 8.83 -6.30
CA PHE A 39 9.35 7.64 -6.50
C PHE A 39 10.12 7.64 -7.83
N ALA A 40 9.65 8.37 -8.84
CA ALA A 40 10.32 8.46 -10.13
C ALA A 40 11.47 9.48 -10.14
N GLU A 41 11.32 10.59 -9.42
CA GLU A 41 12.23 11.75 -9.52
C GLU A 41 12.82 12.18 -8.18
N GLY A 42 12.09 11.94 -7.08
CA GLY A 42 12.40 12.50 -5.77
C GLY A 42 13.45 11.73 -4.96
N LEU A 43 13.83 10.52 -5.38
CA LEU A 43 14.69 9.63 -4.60
C LEU A 43 15.98 9.29 -5.34
N THR A 44 17.11 9.48 -4.66
CA THR A 44 18.42 9.06 -5.18
C THR A 44 18.49 7.54 -5.27
N ASP A 45 19.09 7.04 -6.35
CA ASP A 45 19.31 5.60 -6.51
C ASP A 45 20.42 5.13 -5.58
N CYS A 46 20.10 4.15 -4.71
CA CYS A 46 21.05 3.52 -3.81
C CYS A 46 20.69 2.04 -3.61
N PRO A 47 21.65 1.16 -3.27
CA PRO A 47 21.36 -0.24 -2.96
C PRO A 47 20.59 -0.40 -1.64
N GLY A 48 19.69 -1.39 -1.56
CA GLY A 48 19.05 -1.77 -0.29
C GLY A 48 17.85 -0.90 0.07
N ARG A 49 17.06 -0.51 -0.93
CA ARG A 49 15.90 0.39 -0.75
C ARG A 49 14.75 -0.35 -0.11
N GLU A 50 14.52 -0.10 1.17
CA GLU A 50 13.37 -0.64 1.89
C GLU A 50 12.29 0.42 2.08
N VAL A 51 11.04 0.09 1.75
CA VAL A 51 9.85 0.91 2.01
C VAL A 51 9.00 0.26 3.08
N LEU A 52 8.62 1.03 4.09
CA LEU A 52 7.54 0.70 5.03
C LEU A 52 6.32 1.56 4.72
N ASP A 53 5.22 0.95 4.32
CA ASP A 53 3.91 1.60 4.19
C ASP A 53 3.10 1.41 5.48
N ILE A 54 3.04 2.45 6.32
CA ILE A 54 2.38 2.40 7.64
C ILE A 54 0.99 3.04 7.58
N GLY A 55 -0.01 2.32 8.08
CA GLY A 55 -1.43 2.69 7.94
C GLY A 55 -1.95 2.41 6.53
N CYS A 56 -1.52 1.33 5.88
CA CYS A 56 -1.85 1.04 4.49
C CYS A 56 -3.36 0.81 4.23
N GLY A 57 -4.15 0.61 5.30
CA GLY A 57 -5.54 0.22 5.19
C GLY A 57 -5.67 -1.09 4.41
N PRO A 58 -6.81 -1.31 3.75
CA PRO A 58 -7.00 -2.45 2.86
C PRO A 58 -6.42 -2.21 1.45
N THR A 59 -5.57 -1.19 1.27
CA THR A 59 -5.19 -0.66 -0.04
C THR A 59 -3.77 -1.03 -0.45
N ILE A 60 -3.51 -1.01 -1.77
CA ILE A 60 -2.17 -1.21 -2.35
C ILE A 60 -1.67 0.02 -3.12
N THR A 61 -2.43 1.13 -3.09
CA THR A 61 -2.21 2.28 -3.98
C THR A 61 -0.87 2.96 -3.74
N ALA A 62 -0.45 3.08 -2.47
CA ALA A 62 0.84 3.60 -2.05
C ALA A 62 2.02 2.89 -2.72
N VAL A 63 1.93 1.56 -2.80
CA VAL A 63 3.07 0.71 -3.19
C VAL A 63 3.19 0.53 -4.70
N LEU A 64 2.17 0.94 -5.48
CA LEU A 64 2.16 0.83 -6.94
C LEU A 64 3.42 1.45 -7.56
N SER A 65 3.60 2.76 -7.35
CA SER A 65 4.78 3.48 -7.85
C SER A 65 6.04 3.17 -7.03
N ALA A 66 5.90 2.94 -5.72
CA ALA A 66 7.03 2.61 -4.84
C ALA A 66 7.79 1.36 -5.31
N SER A 67 7.08 0.36 -5.83
CA SER A 67 7.66 -0.92 -6.28
C SER A 67 8.64 -0.83 -7.44
N ARG A 68 8.67 0.29 -8.16
CA ARG A 68 9.66 0.57 -9.20
C ARG A 68 11.02 0.95 -8.59
N TRP A 69 11.00 1.65 -7.46
CA TRP A 69 12.20 2.13 -6.77
C TRP A 69 12.63 1.19 -5.65
N ALA A 70 11.69 0.67 -4.86
CA ALA A 70 11.99 -0.17 -3.69
C ALA A 70 12.55 -1.54 -4.07
N ASP A 71 13.55 -2.00 -3.33
CA ASP A 71 14.04 -3.38 -3.40
C ASP A 71 13.10 -4.31 -2.64
N THR A 72 12.61 -3.86 -1.48
CA THR A 72 11.61 -4.57 -0.65
C THR A 72 10.59 -3.62 -0.04
N ILE A 73 9.37 -4.10 0.13
CA ILE A 73 8.25 -3.36 0.70
C ILE A 73 7.65 -4.15 1.86
N THR A 74 7.37 -3.46 2.96
CA THR A 74 6.58 -3.96 4.07
C THR A 74 5.37 -3.06 4.24
N MET A 75 4.18 -3.66 4.31
CA MET A 75 2.93 -2.95 4.56
C MET A 75 2.49 -3.22 5.98
N ALA A 76 1.90 -2.23 6.65
CA ALA A 76 1.48 -2.39 8.02
C ALA A 76 0.23 -1.57 8.34
N ASP A 77 -0.66 -2.15 9.14
CA ASP A 77 -1.91 -1.49 9.53
C ASP A 77 -2.35 -1.94 10.93
N LEU A 78 -3.14 -1.12 11.61
CA LEU A 78 -3.71 -1.44 12.93
C LEU A 78 -4.79 -2.52 12.83
N VAL A 79 -5.66 -2.42 11.83
CA VAL A 79 -6.88 -3.24 11.73
C VAL A 79 -6.56 -4.60 11.10
N PRO A 80 -6.88 -5.72 11.77
CA PRO A 80 -6.63 -7.06 11.21
C PRO A 80 -7.28 -7.30 9.85
N ALA A 81 -8.54 -6.87 9.67
CA ALA A 81 -9.29 -7.06 8.43
C ALA A 81 -8.66 -6.32 7.23
N ASN A 82 -8.04 -5.15 7.45
CA ASN A 82 -7.30 -4.42 6.42
C ASN A 82 -6.11 -5.23 5.92
N ARG A 83 -5.31 -5.75 6.86
CA ARG A 83 -4.15 -6.58 6.54
C ARG A 83 -4.55 -7.87 5.82
N GLU A 84 -5.68 -8.46 6.21
CA GLU A 84 -6.24 -9.64 5.55
C GLU A 84 -6.56 -9.33 4.09
N ALA A 85 -7.33 -8.27 3.80
CA ALA A 85 -7.66 -7.87 2.43
C ALA A 85 -6.41 -7.66 1.55
N VAL A 86 -5.35 -7.04 2.09
CA VAL A 86 -4.06 -6.90 1.40
C VAL A 86 -3.42 -8.27 1.13
N MET A 87 -3.39 -9.16 2.12
CA MET A 87 -2.82 -10.50 1.97
C MET A 87 -3.60 -11.38 0.98
N GLU A 88 -4.92 -11.27 0.94
CA GLU A 88 -5.78 -11.94 -0.03
C GLU A 88 -5.43 -11.47 -1.44
N TRP A 89 -5.29 -10.16 -1.63
CA TRP A 89 -4.89 -9.59 -2.92
C TRP A 89 -3.49 -10.03 -3.38
N LEU A 90 -2.54 -10.08 -2.45
CA LEU A 90 -1.17 -10.55 -2.72
C LEU A 90 -1.12 -12.03 -3.11
N LYS A 91 -2.05 -12.84 -2.61
CA LYS A 91 -2.15 -14.29 -2.84
C LYS A 91 -3.10 -14.68 -3.98
N GLU A 92 -3.70 -13.71 -4.66
CA GLU A 92 -4.62 -13.95 -5.78
C GLU A 92 -5.87 -14.75 -5.39
N TRP A 93 -6.45 -14.43 -4.24
CA TRP A 93 -7.68 -15.08 -3.79
C TRP A 93 -8.89 -14.66 -4.65
N GLU A 94 -9.87 -15.56 -4.79
CA GLU A 94 -11.02 -15.40 -5.70
C GLU A 94 -11.85 -14.14 -5.39
N ASP A 95 -12.06 -13.84 -4.11
CA ASP A 95 -12.87 -12.72 -3.64
C ASP A 95 -12.05 -11.49 -3.20
N GLN A 96 -10.80 -11.37 -3.66
CA GLN A 96 -9.95 -10.22 -3.35
C GLN A 96 -10.55 -8.91 -3.88
N LEU A 97 -10.19 -7.78 -3.25
CA LEU A 97 -10.56 -6.46 -3.73
C LEU A 97 -10.00 -6.18 -5.15
N ASP A 98 -10.83 -5.61 -6.02
CA ASP A 98 -10.42 -5.29 -7.39
C ASP A 98 -9.63 -3.97 -7.44
N TRP A 99 -8.35 -4.08 -7.78
CA TRP A 99 -7.44 -2.95 -7.96
C TRP A 99 -7.12 -2.67 -9.44
N SER A 100 -7.81 -3.31 -10.38
CA SER A 100 -7.56 -3.18 -11.83
C SER A 100 -7.58 -1.74 -12.35
N PRO A 101 -8.52 -0.85 -11.93
CA PRO A 101 -8.50 0.55 -12.36
C PRO A 101 -7.20 1.28 -11.96
N HIS A 102 -6.72 1.02 -10.75
CA HIS A 102 -5.52 1.64 -10.18
C HIS A 102 -4.25 1.12 -10.86
N LEU A 103 -4.17 -0.20 -11.06
CA LEU A 103 -3.08 -0.84 -11.80
C LEU A 103 -2.99 -0.28 -13.23
N LYS A 104 -4.13 -0.12 -13.90
CA LYS A 104 -4.19 0.47 -15.25
C LYS A 104 -3.71 1.91 -15.27
N TYR A 105 -4.14 2.71 -14.30
CA TYR A 105 -3.75 4.12 -14.20
C TYR A 105 -2.25 4.27 -13.97
N VAL A 106 -1.67 3.57 -12.98
CA VAL A 106 -0.24 3.68 -12.67
C VAL A 106 0.64 3.07 -13.75
N ALA A 107 0.22 1.98 -14.39
CA ALA A 107 0.93 1.43 -15.55
C ALA A 107 1.05 2.45 -16.71
N ALA A 108 0.01 3.27 -16.91
CA ALA A 108 0.06 4.36 -17.88
C ALA A 108 1.00 5.49 -17.45
N LEU A 109 1.02 5.85 -16.15
CA LEU A 109 1.97 6.84 -15.62
C LEU A 109 3.44 6.40 -15.81
N GLU A 110 3.72 5.11 -15.71
CA GLU A 110 5.05 4.53 -15.97
C GLU A 110 5.48 4.53 -17.45
N GLY A 111 4.76 5.25 -18.32
CA GLY A 111 5.10 5.40 -19.73
C GLY A 111 4.70 4.21 -20.60
N GLY A 112 3.77 3.36 -20.15
CA GLY A 112 3.22 2.25 -20.93
C GLY A 112 4.17 1.08 -21.21
N GLY A 113 5.38 1.09 -20.64
CA GLY A 113 6.35 0.00 -20.74
C GLY A 113 6.06 -1.20 -19.85
N VAL A 114 5.07 -1.08 -18.95
CA VAL A 114 4.62 -2.14 -18.05
C VAL A 114 3.11 -2.33 -18.23
N THR A 115 2.66 -3.58 -18.32
CA THR A 115 1.22 -3.89 -18.33
C THR A 115 0.66 -3.89 -16.90
N PRO A 116 -0.66 -3.70 -16.70
CA PRO A 116 -1.27 -3.76 -15.36
C PRO A 116 -0.97 -5.08 -14.63
N SER A 117 -0.91 -6.19 -15.35
CA SER A 117 -0.53 -7.50 -14.80
C SER A 117 0.94 -7.56 -14.39
N GLN A 118 1.86 -7.05 -15.22
CA GLN A 118 3.28 -6.98 -14.86
C GLN A 118 3.53 -6.10 -13.64
N LEU A 119 2.76 -5.01 -13.51
CA LEU A 119 2.76 -4.16 -12.32
C LEU A 119 2.28 -4.95 -11.10
N ALA A 120 1.13 -5.63 -11.19
CA ALA A 120 0.62 -6.46 -10.09
C ALA A 120 1.65 -7.51 -9.64
N ASP A 121 2.27 -8.22 -10.58
CA ASP A 121 3.31 -9.21 -10.29
C ASP A 121 4.54 -8.58 -9.63
N ARG A 122 4.91 -7.37 -10.03
CA ARG A 122 6.00 -6.61 -9.39
C ARG A 122 5.66 -6.31 -7.94
N ILE A 123 4.43 -5.87 -7.65
CA ILE A 123 3.97 -5.61 -6.28
C ILE A 123 4.03 -6.89 -5.44
N ARG A 124 3.45 -7.99 -5.94
CA ARG A 124 3.43 -9.27 -5.23
C ARG A 124 4.82 -9.81 -4.90
N ARG A 125 5.82 -9.56 -5.76
CA ARG A 125 7.22 -9.90 -5.48
C ARG A 125 7.88 -8.96 -4.48
N LYS A 126 7.58 -7.67 -4.55
CA LYS A 126 8.25 -6.63 -3.76
C LYS A 126 7.70 -6.54 -2.34
N VAL A 127 6.41 -6.79 -2.14
CA VAL A 127 5.78 -6.84 -0.81
C VAL A 127 6.10 -8.18 -0.15
N ASN A 128 7.01 -8.15 0.84
CA ASN A 128 7.48 -9.37 1.51
C ASN A 128 6.81 -9.64 2.85
N ARG A 129 6.20 -8.62 3.47
CA ARG A 129 5.59 -8.70 4.80
C ARG A 129 4.38 -7.76 4.91
N VAL A 130 3.35 -8.26 5.57
CA VAL A 130 2.21 -7.47 6.05
C VAL A 130 2.17 -7.61 7.58
N LEU A 131 2.30 -6.51 8.32
CA LEU A 131 2.53 -6.53 9.77
C LEU A 131 1.45 -5.74 10.55
N PRO A 132 1.12 -6.12 11.79
CA PRO A 132 0.36 -5.24 12.67
C PRO A 132 1.19 -3.98 12.99
N ALA A 133 0.53 -2.81 12.99
CA ALA A 133 1.15 -1.55 13.42
C ALA A 133 0.22 -0.76 14.35
N ASP A 134 0.76 -0.19 15.42
CA ASP A 134 0.04 0.74 16.30
C ASP A 134 0.90 1.98 16.54
N VAL A 135 0.66 3.03 15.74
CA VAL A 135 1.44 4.29 15.75
C VAL A 135 1.36 5.06 17.06
N LEU A 136 0.46 4.67 17.97
CA LEU A 136 0.33 5.26 19.31
C LEU A 136 1.27 4.60 20.34
N GLN A 137 1.95 3.51 19.97
CA GLN A 137 2.95 2.85 20.81
C GLN A 137 4.34 3.45 20.57
N GLU A 138 5.21 3.38 21.57
CA GLU A 138 6.63 3.77 21.44
C GLU A 138 7.34 2.97 20.35
N GLU A 139 6.94 1.71 20.16
CA GLU A 139 7.40 0.83 19.09
C GLU A 139 6.23 0.44 18.17
N PRO A 140 5.95 1.22 17.11
CA PRO A 140 4.76 1.01 16.29
C PRO A 140 4.64 -0.38 15.64
N LEU A 141 5.76 -1.01 15.33
CA LEU A 141 5.82 -2.36 14.73
C LEU A 141 6.24 -3.44 15.76
N GLY A 142 6.35 -3.07 17.03
CA GLY A 142 6.99 -3.87 18.08
C GLY A 142 8.50 -4.01 17.94
N ALA A 143 9.14 -4.63 18.93
CA ALA A 143 10.59 -4.72 19.12
C ALA A 143 11.40 -5.44 18.02
N ALA A 144 10.76 -5.90 16.93
CA ALA A 144 11.35 -6.85 15.97
C ALA A 144 11.57 -6.28 14.56
N VAL A 145 11.40 -4.97 14.33
CA VAL A 145 11.57 -4.38 12.99
C VAL A 145 12.62 -3.26 13.00
N PRO A 146 13.78 -3.43 12.33
CA PRO A 146 14.82 -2.39 12.24
C PRO A 146 14.38 -1.20 11.39
N ASN A 147 15.08 -0.07 11.52
CA ASN A 147 14.82 1.22 10.84
C ASN A 147 14.69 1.08 9.31
N ARG A 148 13.59 1.59 8.74
CA ARG A 148 13.30 1.59 7.29
C ARG A 148 12.87 2.98 6.81
N HIS A 149 13.04 3.27 5.52
CA HIS A 149 12.42 4.47 4.95
C HIS A 149 10.90 4.32 5.00
N VAL A 150 10.24 5.24 5.70
CA VAL A 150 8.80 5.20 5.95
C VAL A 150 8.09 5.98 4.86
N VAL A 151 7.16 5.32 4.20
CA VAL A 151 6.11 5.93 3.40
C VAL A 151 4.88 5.90 4.29
N MET A 152 4.42 7.08 4.69
CA MET A 152 3.18 7.21 5.45
C MET A 152 2.13 7.72 4.48
N GLN A 153 1.12 6.91 4.17
CA GLN A 153 -0.11 7.43 3.61
C GLN A 153 -1.05 7.80 4.74
N SER A 154 -1.36 9.08 4.85
CA SER A 154 -2.55 9.52 5.56
C SER A 154 -3.74 9.37 4.62
N VAL A 155 -4.68 8.49 4.98
CA VAL A 155 -6.06 8.55 4.49
C VAL A 155 -6.83 9.63 5.23
#